data_AF-A0A932XFV9-F1
#
_entry.id   AF-A0A932XFV9-F1
#
_cell.length_a   1.000
_cell.length_b   1.000
_cell.length_c   1.000
_cell.angle_alpha   90.00
_cell.angle_beta   90.00
_cell.angle_gamma   90.00
#
_symmetry.space_group_name_H-M   'P 1'
#
loop_
_entity.id
_entity.type
_entity.pdbx_description
1 polymer ?
#
loop_
_entity_poly.entity_id
_entity_poly.type
_entity_poly.pdbx_seq_one_letter_code
_entity_poly.pdbx_strand_id
1 'polypeptide(L)'
;MALDTRDPLVIRKTADRCKTLLEVLDGLDDDVEVDPKSMTVGVSQAARALGFTAWQIRQMIREGKLPARKLENEWRIALGMVL
;
A
#
# COMPACT_ATOMS: atom_id res chain seq x y z
N MET A 1 -20.29 -23.99 -12.13
CA MET A 1 -18.88 -23.95 -12.57
C MET A 1 -18.40 -22.52 -12.33
N ALA A 2 -17.76 -22.22 -11.20
CA ALA A 2 -17.59 -20.86 -10.66
C ALA A 2 -16.10 -20.44 -10.58
N LEU A 3 -15.38 -20.59 -11.69
CA LEU A 3 -14.00 -20.09 -11.85
C LEU A 3 -13.83 -19.40 -13.21
N ASP A 4 -14.87 -18.69 -13.66
CA ASP A 4 -14.86 -18.07 -15.00
C ASP A 4 -15.07 -16.56 -14.97
N THR A 5 -14.23 -15.85 -14.22
CA THR A 5 -13.72 -14.58 -14.72
C THR A 5 -12.39 -14.25 -14.04
N ARG A 6 -11.30 -14.41 -14.79
CA ARG A 6 -10.05 -13.70 -14.51
C ARG A 6 -10.30 -12.21 -14.82
N ASP A 7 -10.95 -11.49 -13.90
CA ASP A 7 -11.16 -10.05 -14.06
C ASP A 7 -9.78 -9.37 -14.15
N PRO A 8 -9.43 -8.78 -15.32
CA PRO A 8 -8.12 -8.17 -15.52
C PRO A 8 -7.81 -7.04 -14.52
N LEU A 9 -8.84 -6.33 -14.05
CA LEU A 9 -8.69 -5.26 -13.07
C LEU A 9 -8.37 -5.81 -11.69
N VAL A 10 -9.02 -6.91 -11.30
CA VAL A 10 -8.75 -7.57 -10.01
C VAL A 10 -7.32 -8.14 -10.00
N ILE A 11 -6.90 -8.77 -11.09
CA ILE A 11 -5.53 -9.30 -11.24
C ILE A 11 -4.51 -8.16 -11.14
N ARG A 12 -4.73 -7.06 -11.87
CA ARG A 12 -3.83 -5.90 -11.83
C ARG A 12 -3.75 -5.29 -10.44
N LYS A 13 -4.89 -5.04 -9.78
CA LYS A 13 -4.92 -4.49 -8.41
C LYS A 13 -4.21 -5.39 -7.41
N THR A 14 -4.34 -6.71 -7.57
CA THR A 14 -3.65 -7.68 -6.72
C THR A 14 -2.15 -7.64 -6.97
N ALA A 15 -1.72 -7.60 -8.25
CA ALA A 15 -0.32 -7.47 -8.61
C ALA A 15 0.30 -6.16 -8.08
N ASP A 16 -0.42 -5.05 -8.16
CA ASP A 16 0.01 -3.75 -7.64
C ASP A 16 0.24 -3.79 -6.11
N ARG A 17 -0.67 -4.43 -5.36
CA ARG A 17 -0.51 -4.64 -3.90
C ARG A 17 0.66 -5.57 -3.57
N CYS A 18 0.78 -6.72 -4.25
CA CYS A 18 1.91 -7.63 -4.05
C CYS A 18 3.25 -6.95 -4.34
N LYS A 19 3.32 -6.13 -5.40
CA LYS A 19 4.53 -5.36 -5.71
C LYS A 19 4.88 -4.39 -4.57
N THR A 20 3.92 -3.64 -4.06
CA THR A 20 4.15 -2.74 -2.91
C THR A 20 4.60 -3.52 -1.67
N LEU A 21 4.02 -4.69 -1.40
CA LEU A 21 4.43 -5.54 -0.29
C LEU A 21 5.88 -5.99 -0.45
N LEU A 22 6.27 -6.49 -1.64
CA LEU A 22 7.63 -6.91 -1.92
C LEU A 22 8.64 -5.75 -1.79
N GLU A 23 8.31 -4.56 -2.27
CA GLU A 23 9.16 -3.36 -2.10
C GLU A 23 9.34 -2.96 -0.62
N VAL A 24 8.38 -3.28 0.25
CA VAL A 24 8.43 -2.94 1.68
C VAL A 24 9.19 -4.00 2.48
N LEU A 25 9.08 -5.27 2.08
CA LEU A 25 9.78 -6.39 2.69
C LEU A 25 11.22 -6.54 2.16
N ASP A 26 11.58 -5.85 1.08
CA ASP A 26 12.91 -5.90 0.49
C ASP A 26 14.00 -5.57 1.51
N GLY A 27 14.99 -6.45 1.62
CA GLY A 27 16.09 -6.33 2.58
C GLY A 27 15.80 -6.84 4.00
N LEU A 28 14.62 -7.42 4.26
CA LEU A 28 14.37 -8.21 5.48
C LEU A 28 14.78 -9.66 5.27
N ASP A 29 15.22 -10.32 6.36
CA ASP A 29 15.44 -11.76 6.37
C ASP A 29 14.10 -12.52 6.28
N ASP A 30 14.11 -13.69 5.63
CA ASP A 30 12.90 -14.50 5.38
C ASP A 30 12.21 -14.96 6.68
N ASP A 31 12.96 -15.13 7.77
CA ASP A 31 12.47 -15.61 9.07
C ASP A 31 12.11 -14.47 10.05
N VAL A 32 12.19 -13.21 9.61
CA VAL A 32 11.88 -12.08 10.49
C VAL A 32 10.37 -11.98 10.73
N GLU A 33 9.98 -11.85 12.00
CA GLU A 33 8.59 -11.54 12.34
C GLU A 33 8.31 -10.07 12.07
N VAL A 34 7.28 -9.81 11.26
CA VAL A 34 6.92 -8.46 10.83
C VAL A 34 5.53 -8.11 11.33
N ASP A 35 5.39 -7.01 12.07
CA ASP A 35 4.08 -6.40 12.35
C ASP A 35 3.70 -5.43 11.20
N PRO A 36 2.68 -5.73 10.38
CA PRO A 36 2.25 -4.86 9.29
C PRO A 36 1.78 -3.47 9.74
N LYS A 37 1.45 -3.27 11.03
CA LYS A 37 1.08 -1.96 11.57
C LYS A 37 2.30 -1.08 11.86
N SER A 38 3.45 -1.70 12.11
CA SER A 38 4.72 -0.99 12.36
C SER A 38 5.38 -0.52 11.06
N MET A 39 5.13 -1.22 9.95
CA MET A 39 5.61 -0.88 8.62
C MET A 39 4.83 0.27 7.99
N THR A 40 5.52 1.09 7.20
CA THR A 40 4.89 2.22 6.53
C THR A 40 5.32 2.34 5.08
N VAL A 41 4.40 2.79 4.24
CA VAL A 41 4.61 3.12 2.83
C VAL A 41 4.56 4.62 2.60
N GLY A 42 5.22 5.07 1.53
CA GLY A 42 5.10 6.43 1.03
C GLY A 42 3.82 6.67 0.23
N VAL A 43 3.55 7.93 -0.10
CA VAL A 43 2.37 8.35 -0.91
C VAL A 43 2.29 7.61 -2.25
N SER A 44 3.41 7.47 -2.96
CA SER A 44 3.44 6.83 -4.28
C SER A 44 3.13 5.34 -4.23
N GLN A 45 3.60 4.65 -3.18
CA GLN A 45 3.31 3.24 -2.95
C GLN A 45 1.84 3.04 -2.55
N ALA A 46 1.31 3.88 -1.65
CA ALA A 46 -0.11 3.84 -1.28
C ALA A 46 -1.04 4.14 -2.47
N ALA A 47 -0.67 5.09 -3.33
CA ALA A 47 -1.40 5.39 -4.55
C ALA A 47 -1.52 4.17 -5.47
N ARG A 48 -0.41 3.44 -5.67
CA ARG A 48 -0.39 2.21 -6.46
C ARG A 48 -1.24 1.12 -5.82
N ALA A 49 -1.03 0.85 -4.54
CA ALA A 49 -1.72 -0.22 -3.82
C ALA A 49 -3.24 -0.04 -3.75
N LEU A 50 -3.70 1.20 -3.56
CA LEU A 50 -5.13 1.54 -3.47
C LEU A 50 -5.78 1.88 -4.83
N GLY A 51 -4.99 2.02 -5.89
CA GLY A 51 -5.50 2.41 -7.22
C GLY A 51 -5.92 3.88 -7.33
N PHE A 52 -5.25 4.76 -6.59
CA PHE A 52 -5.46 6.22 -6.63
C PHE A 52 -4.25 6.95 -7.22
N THR A 53 -4.41 8.23 -7.48
CA THR A 53 -3.29 9.14 -7.78
C THR A 53 -2.62 9.63 -6.49
N ALA A 54 -1.34 10.01 -6.57
CA ALA A 54 -0.63 10.60 -5.43
C ALA A 54 -1.31 11.90 -4.91
N TRP A 55 -1.97 12.66 -5.80
CA TRP A 55 -2.75 13.82 -5.40
C TRP A 55 -3.97 13.42 -4.56
N GLN A 56 -4.75 12.41 -5.00
CA GLN A 56 -5.89 11.89 -4.24
C GLN A 56 -5.47 11.36 -2.87
N ILE A 57 -4.36 10.62 -2.78
CA ILE A 57 -3.83 10.16 -1.49
C ILE A 57 -3.50 11.33 -0.56
N ARG A 58 -2.83 12.37 -1.07
CA ARG A 58 -2.55 13.58 -0.26
C ARG A 58 -3.82 14.31 0.17
N GLN A 59 -4.85 14.35 -0.67
CA GLN A 59 -6.16 14.91 -0.28
C GLN A 59 -6.79 14.06 0.82
N MET A 60 -6.81 12.73 0.70
CA MET A 60 -7.37 11.84 1.73
C MET A 60 -6.65 11.98 3.08
N ILE A 61 -5.32 12.15 3.07
CA ILE A 61 -4.54 12.44 4.29
C ILE A 61 -4.98 13.79 4.87
N ARG A 62 -5.06 14.83 4.04
CA ARG A 62 -5.45 16.18 4.46
C ARG A 62 -6.87 16.24 5.03
N GLU A 63 -7.78 15.46 4.46
CA GLU A 63 -9.18 15.31 4.89
C GLU A 63 -9.35 14.38 6.10
N GLY A 64 -8.26 13.75 6.59
CA GLY A 64 -8.31 12.81 7.71
C GLY A 64 -8.93 11.44 7.37
N LYS A 65 -9.20 11.16 6.10
CA LYS A 65 -9.76 9.90 5.61
C LYS A 65 -8.72 8.78 5.51
N LEU A 66 -7.45 9.14 5.41
CA LEU A 66 -6.33 8.21 5.40
C LEU A 66 -5.35 8.58 6.52
N PRO A 67 -5.26 7.78 7.59
CA PRO A 67 -4.31 8.02 8.67
C PRO A 67 -2.88 7.98 8.14
N ALA A 68 -2.13 9.07 8.34
CA ALA A 68 -0.72 9.15 7.99
C ALA A 68 0.03 10.03 8.99
N ARG A 69 1.32 9.74 9.15
CA ARG A 69 2.24 10.54 9.96
C ARG A 69 3.31 11.16 9.07
N LYS A 70 3.75 12.37 9.38
CA LYS A 70 4.85 13.02 8.67
C LYS A 70 6.16 12.66 9.37
N LEU A 71 7.08 11.98 8.68
CA LEU A 71 8.39 11.58 9.18
C LEU A 71 9.45 12.06 8.19
N GLU A 72 10.46 12.79 8.66
CA GLU A 72 11.56 13.29 7.81
C GLU A 72 11.07 14.02 6.54
N ASN A 73 10.05 14.86 6.72
CA ASN A 73 9.38 15.61 5.66
C ASN A 73 8.55 14.78 4.65
N GLU A 74 8.44 13.47 4.83
CA GLU A 74 7.65 12.57 3.99
C GLU A 74 6.39 12.06 4.71
N TRP A 75 5.31 11.84 3.96
CA TRP A 75 4.10 11.19 4.50
C TRP A 75 4.30 9.67 4.55
N ARG A 76 4.08 9.10 5.72
CA ARG A 76 4.14 7.67 6.00
C ARG A 76 2.74 7.16 6.36
N ILE A 77 2.28 6.17 5.62
CA ILE A 77 0.97 5.52 5.78
C ILE A 77 1.23 4.09 6.26
N ALA A 78 0.51 3.61 7.27
CA ALA A 78 0.69 2.24 7.75
C ALA A 78 0.40 1.23 6.64
N LEU A 79 1.24 0.19 6.51
CA LEU A 79 1.10 -0.82 5.46
C LEU A 79 -0.27 -1.51 5.54
N GLY A 80 -0.77 -1.80 6.75
CA GLY A 80 -2.11 -2.37 6.96
C GLY A 80 -3.29 -1.51 6.49
N MET A 81 -3.07 -0.24 6.11
CA MET A 81 -4.12 0.62 5.53
C MET A 81 -4.21 0.53 4.00
N VAL A 82 -3.25 -0.15 3.35
CA VAL A 82 -3.15 -0.24 1.89
C VAL A 82 -3.18 -1.68 1.35
N LEU A 83 -3.26 -2.68 2.23
CA LEU A 83 -3.42 -4.10 1.89
C LEU A 83 -4.90 -4.50 1.99
#